data_AF-A0A8S3IWZ9-F1
#
_entry.id   AF-A0A8S3IWZ9-F1
#
_cell.length_a   1.000
_cell.length_b   1.000
_cell.length_c   1.000
_cell.angle_alpha   90.00
_cell.angle_beta   90.00
_cell.angle_gamma   90.00
#
_symmetry.space_group_name_H-M   'P 1'
#
loop_
_entity.id
_entity.type
_entity.pdbx_description
1 polymer ?
#
loop_
_entity_poly.entity_id
_entity_poly.type
_entity_poly.pdbx_seq_one_letter_code
_entity_poly.pdbx_strand_id
1 'polypeptide(L)'
;HLPFNIQWLDSSYQQTCLPDSPWQKILDDLEPSLADKVRQQFSNPERRQILIELLGKLFQWKLFRTEPDTPTIILPPTMPEEHRRKLENEAKSWLQIQTHKSALEIGAAVTEDEDINHLSNDMKNFLEYTYQIVRKSLERYLYQVQQKEQLKHEEQKSQEISKKKAQDQLTGGTKLRSILRDAKLNSKQLPIID
;
A
#
# COMPACT_ATOMS: atom_id res chain seq x y z
N HIS A 1 9.32 -1.07 -4.75
CA HIS A 1 9.04 -0.46 -3.44
C HIS A 1 7.55 -0.26 -3.37
N LEU A 2 6.88 -0.76 -2.33
CA LEU A 2 5.46 -0.48 -2.14
C LEU A 2 5.30 0.89 -1.46
N PRO A 3 4.24 1.65 -1.78
CA PRO A 3 4.14 3.05 -1.39
C PRO A 3 3.91 3.26 0.12
N PHE A 4 3.26 2.33 0.82
CA PHE A 4 2.83 2.56 2.21
C PHE A 4 3.60 1.73 3.25
N ASN A 5 4.30 0.67 2.83
CA ASN A 5 4.96 -0.29 3.73
C ASN A 5 4.00 -0.90 4.78
N ILE A 6 2.71 -0.94 4.47
CA ILE A 6 1.64 -1.47 5.30
C ILE A 6 0.89 -2.46 4.44
N GLN A 7 1.03 -3.76 4.74
CA GLN A 7 0.62 -4.84 3.84
C GLN A 7 -0.84 -4.74 3.37
N TRP A 8 -1.79 -4.44 4.27
CA TRP A 8 -3.21 -4.35 3.91
C TRP A 8 -3.51 -3.13 3.02
N LEU A 9 -2.78 -2.03 3.21
CA LEU A 9 -2.95 -0.79 2.47
C LEU A 9 -2.28 -0.89 1.09
N ASP A 10 -1.08 -1.48 1.04
CA ASP A 10 -0.41 -1.80 -0.23
C ASP A 10 -1.22 -2.80 -1.08
N SER A 11 -1.88 -3.77 -0.44
CA SER A 11 -2.81 -4.69 -1.12
C SER A 11 -4.03 -3.95 -1.68
N SER A 12 -4.53 -2.94 -0.96
CA SER A 12 -5.65 -2.11 -1.41
C SER A 12 -5.26 -1.27 -2.62
N TYR A 13 -4.09 -0.64 -2.57
CA TYR A 13 -3.54 0.12 -3.70
C TYR A 13 -3.35 -0.74 -4.96
N GLN A 14 -2.83 -1.96 -4.81
CA GLN A 14 -2.71 -2.88 -5.95
C GLN A 14 -4.07 -3.23 -6.55
N GLN A 15 -5.10 -3.42 -5.72
CA GLN A 15 -6.46 -3.69 -6.20
C GLN A 15 -7.04 -2.51 -6.99
N THR A 16 -6.76 -1.26 -6.57
CA THR A 16 -7.22 -0.09 -7.32
C THR A 16 -6.56 0.06 -8.68
N CYS A 17 -5.39 -0.56 -8.87
CA CYS A 17 -4.62 -0.54 -10.11
C CYS A 17 -4.81 -1.80 -10.98
N LEU A 18 -5.77 -2.68 -10.66
CA LEU A 18 -6.03 -3.86 -11.50
C LEU A 18 -6.61 -3.48 -12.86
N PRO A 19 -6.39 -4.33 -13.89
CA PRO A 19 -7.14 -4.22 -15.15
C PRO A 19 -8.64 -4.21 -14.87
N ASP A 20 -9.39 -3.44 -15.66
CA ASP A 20 -10.84 -3.21 -15.52
C ASP A 20 -11.28 -2.36 -14.31
N SER A 21 -10.34 -1.82 -13.52
CA SER A 21 -10.70 -0.86 -12.48
C SER A 21 -11.12 0.49 -13.09
N PRO A 22 -11.94 1.30 -12.38
CA PRO A 22 -12.35 2.62 -12.87
C PRO A 22 -11.18 3.56 -13.19
N TRP A 23 -10.00 3.34 -12.60
CA TRP A 23 -8.78 4.09 -12.92
C TRP A 23 -8.40 3.98 -14.39
N GLN A 24 -8.68 2.85 -15.05
CA GLN A 24 -8.32 2.64 -16.44
C GLN A 24 -9.05 3.62 -17.36
N LYS A 25 -10.31 3.97 -17.06
CA LYS A 25 -11.06 4.96 -17.84
C LYS A 25 -10.47 6.36 -17.73
N ILE A 26 -10.07 6.73 -16.51
CA ILE A 26 -9.36 8.01 -16.27
C ILE A 26 -8.06 8.04 -17.07
N LEU A 27 -7.33 6.92 -17.11
CA LEU A 27 -6.11 6.80 -17.89
C LEU A 27 -6.40 6.90 -19.39
N ASP A 28 -7.44 6.24 -19.89
CA ASP A 28 -7.82 6.27 -21.31
C ASP A 28 -8.24 7.67 -21.79
N ASP A 29 -8.73 8.54 -20.89
CA ASP A 29 -9.02 9.96 -21.20
C ASP A 29 -7.77 10.86 -21.05
N LEU A 30 -6.94 10.59 -20.04
CA LEU A 30 -5.74 11.36 -19.76
C LEU A 30 -4.64 11.16 -20.82
N GLU A 31 -4.47 9.93 -21.28
CA GLU A 31 -3.41 9.54 -22.21
C GLU A 31 -3.48 10.29 -23.56
N PRO A 32 -4.63 10.37 -24.26
CA PRO A 32 -4.77 11.17 -25.48
C PRO A 32 -4.51 12.66 -25.23
N SER A 33 -5.06 13.22 -24.14
CA SER A 33 -4.88 14.63 -23.79
C SER A 33 -3.40 14.98 -23.59
N LEU A 34 -2.67 14.13 -22.87
CA LEU A 34 -1.23 14.29 -22.69
C LEU A 34 -0.47 14.10 -24.01
N ALA A 35 -0.85 13.12 -24.82
CA ALA A 35 -0.21 12.85 -26.10
C ALA A 35 -0.32 14.05 -27.05
N ASP A 36 -1.48 14.70 -27.12
CA ASP A 36 -1.67 15.90 -27.96
C ASP A 36 -0.78 17.07 -27.53
N LYS A 37 -0.62 17.28 -26.22
CA LYS A 37 0.31 18.30 -25.69
C LYS A 37 1.77 17.96 -26.00
N VAL A 38 2.13 16.67 -25.95
CA VAL A 38 3.47 16.19 -26.31
C VAL A 38 3.74 16.36 -27.80
N ARG A 39 2.78 16.10 -28.70
CA ARG A 39 2.92 16.33 -30.16
C ARG A 39 3.28 17.77 -30.49
N GLN A 40 2.75 18.74 -29.75
CA GLN A 40 3.06 20.16 -29.95
C GLN A 40 4.55 20.49 -29.68
N GLN A 41 5.27 19.65 -28.94
CA GLN A 41 6.69 19.83 -28.66
C GLN A 41 7.60 19.18 -29.72
N PHE A 42 7.03 18.45 -30.69
CA PHE A 42 7.80 17.68 -31.66
C PHE A 42 8.51 18.52 -32.72
N SER A 43 8.24 19.83 -32.77
CA SER A 43 8.99 20.80 -33.57
C SER A 43 10.48 20.82 -33.22
N ASN A 44 10.85 20.50 -31.98
CA ASN A 44 12.25 20.33 -31.58
C ASN A 44 12.61 18.84 -31.56
N PRO A 45 13.56 18.38 -32.41
CA PRO A 45 13.87 16.97 -32.55
C PRO A 45 14.58 16.36 -31.33
N GLU A 46 15.42 17.12 -30.62
CA GLU A 46 16.08 16.67 -29.38
C GLU A 46 15.05 16.50 -28.27
N ARG A 47 14.16 17.48 -28.11
CA ARG A 47 13.08 17.47 -27.13
C ARG A 47 12.10 16.34 -27.41
N ARG A 48 11.75 16.12 -28.68
CA ARG A 48 10.92 14.99 -29.12
C ARG A 48 11.50 13.65 -28.66
N GLN A 49 12.79 13.42 -28.93
CA GLN A 49 13.41 12.14 -28.62
C GLN A 49 13.44 11.89 -27.11
N ILE A 50 13.82 12.90 -26.30
CA ILE A 50 13.82 12.79 -24.85
C ILE A 50 12.42 12.54 -24.30
N LEU A 51 11.40 13.24 -24.80
CA LEU A 51 10.02 13.04 -24.36
C LEU A 51 9.51 11.63 -24.68
N ILE A 52 9.81 11.11 -25.87
CA ILE A 52 9.45 9.73 -26.25
C ILE A 52 10.17 8.70 -25.37
N GLU A 53 11.47 8.90 -25.09
CA GLU A 53 12.24 8.02 -24.19
C GLU A 53 11.66 8.02 -22.77
N LEU A 54 11.27 9.19 -22.25
CA LEU A 54 10.69 9.34 -20.92
C LEU A 54 9.30 8.75 -20.76
N LEU A 55 8.45 8.86 -21.78
CA LEU A 55 7.09 8.27 -21.76
C LEU A 55 7.11 6.74 -21.85
N GLY A 56 8.21 6.19 -22.38
CA GLY A 56 8.45 4.76 -22.45
C GLY A 56 7.80 4.07 -23.64
N LYS A 57 8.29 2.86 -23.93
CA LYS A 57 8.00 2.13 -25.17
C LYS A 57 6.52 1.78 -25.35
N LEU A 58 5.80 1.49 -24.25
CA LEU A 58 4.38 1.13 -24.30
C LEU A 58 3.51 2.32 -24.71
N PHE A 59 3.78 3.50 -24.15
CA PHE A 59 3.07 4.73 -24.51
C PHE A 59 3.35 5.14 -25.96
N GLN A 60 4.62 5.04 -26.38
CA GLN A 60 5.02 5.26 -27.77
C GLN A 60 4.26 4.34 -28.74
N TRP A 61 4.22 3.04 -28.44
CA TRP A 61 3.54 2.07 -29.30
C TRP A 61 2.02 2.30 -29.38
N LYS A 62 1.39 2.73 -28.28
CA LYS A 62 -0.06 3.00 -28.22
C LYS A 62 -0.46 4.28 -28.96
N LEU A 63 0.27 5.40 -28.77
CA LEU A 63 -0.18 6.73 -29.20
C LEU A 63 0.69 7.42 -30.26
N PHE A 64 1.94 6.96 -30.45
CA PHE A 64 2.92 7.54 -31.38
C PHE A 64 3.40 6.53 -32.43
N ARG A 65 2.59 5.51 -32.74
CA ARG A 65 2.96 4.43 -33.68
C ARG A 65 3.39 4.93 -35.06
N THR A 66 2.87 6.08 -35.50
CA THR A 66 3.15 6.69 -36.80
C THR A 66 4.36 7.60 -36.81
N GLU A 67 4.93 7.92 -35.64
CA GLU A 67 6.04 8.86 -35.53
C GLU A 67 7.38 8.16 -35.79
N PRO A 68 8.25 8.72 -36.65
CA PRO A 68 9.54 8.12 -36.93
C PRO A 68 10.42 8.19 -35.67
N ASP A 69 10.84 7.03 -35.19
CA ASP A 69 11.85 6.94 -34.14
C ASP A 69 13.20 7.35 -34.73
N THR A 70 13.71 8.51 -34.31
CA THR A 70 15.05 9.00 -34.69
C THR A 70 15.97 8.96 -33.48
N PRO A 71 16.45 7.76 -33.06
CA PRO A 71 17.18 7.61 -31.81
C PRO A 71 18.60 8.20 -31.82
N THR A 72 19.07 8.71 -32.96
CA THR A 72 20.47 9.07 -33.20
C THR A 72 20.85 10.49 -32.73
N ILE A 73 19.88 11.33 -32.37
CA ILE A 73 20.13 12.77 -32.15
C ILE A 73 20.73 13.04 -30.77
N ILE A 74 20.26 12.35 -29.72
CA ILE A 74 20.74 12.53 -28.35
C ILE A 74 21.83 11.54 -27.92
N LEU A 75 22.21 10.59 -28.78
CA LEU A 75 23.25 9.61 -28.48
C LEU A 75 24.65 10.25 -28.61
N PRO A 76 25.60 9.93 -27.72
CA PRO A 76 27.01 10.32 -27.91
C PRO A 76 27.54 9.77 -29.23
N PRO A 77 28.32 10.54 -30.02
CA PRO A 77 29.00 11.79 -29.66
C PRO A 77 28.20 13.08 -29.94
N THR A 78 26.96 12.98 -30.41
CA THR A 78 26.17 14.12 -30.92
C THR A 78 25.77 15.09 -29.81
N MET A 79 25.56 14.61 -28.58
CA MET A 79 25.20 15.41 -27.42
C MET A 79 26.06 15.08 -26.19
N PRO A 80 26.66 16.07 -25.52
CA PRO A 80 27.33 15.85 -24.23
C PRO A 80 26.35 15.38 -23.15
N GLU A 81 26.79 14.43 -22.32
CA GLU A 81 25.98 13.82 -21.26
C GLU A 81 25.40 14.85 -20.27
N GLU A 82 26.15 15.90 -19.93
CA GLU A 82 25.64 16.97 -19.06
C GLU A 82 24.48 17.75 -19.69
N HIS A 83 24.55 17.98 -21.00
CA HIS A 83 23.50 18.69 -21.74
C HIS A 83 22.24 17.82 -21.84
N ARG A 84 22.43 16.52 -22.13
CA ARG A 84 21.36 15.52 -22.11
C ARG A 84 20.63 15.50 -20.77
N ARG A 85 21.36 15.41 -19.65
CA ARG A 85 20.77 15.39 -18.31
C ARG A 85 19.96 16.65 -17.97
N LYS A 86 20.43 17.82 -18.39
CA LYS A 86 19.67 19.07 -18.21
C LYS A 86 18.35 19.03 -18.99
N LEU A 87 18.40 18.66 -20.26
CA LEU A 87 17.22 18.51 -21.11
C LEU A 87 16.24 17.45 -20.57
N GLU A 88 16.75 16.32 -20.07
CA GLU A 88 15.93 15.29 -19.44
C GLU A 88 15.21 15.81 -18.19
N ASN A 89 15.89 16.56 -17.33
CA ASN A 89 15.28 17.13 -16.12
C ASN A 89 14.21 18.18 -16.47
N GLU A 90 14.49 19.03 -17.46
CA GLU A 90 13.51 20.00 -17.97
C GLU A 90 12.30 19.30 -18.59
N ALA A 91 12.52 18.26 -19.39
CA ALA A 91 11.46 17.47 -20.00
C ALA A 91 10.62 16.73 -18.96
N LYS A 92 11.23 16.14 -17.92
CA LYS A 92 10.53 15.51 -16.79
C LYS A 92 9.64 16.50 -16.05
N SER A 93 10.19 17.66 -15.68
CA SER A 93 9.44 18.71 -15.00
C SER A 93 8.27 19.21 -15.84
N TRP A 94 8.51 19.45 -17.14
CA TRP A 94 7.47 19.86 -18.07
C TRP A 94 6.38 18.78 -18.22
N LEU A 95 6.74 17.50 -18.35
CA LEU A 95 5.78 16.39 -18.43
C LEU A 95 4.92 16.32 -17.17
N GLN A 96 5.50 16.43 -15.98
CA GLN A 96 4.75 16.44 -14.72
C GLN A 96 3.71 17.57 -14.69
N ILE A 97 4.10 18.78 -15.10
CA ILE A 97 3.19 19.93 -15.19
C ILE A 97 2.06 19.64 -16.19
N GLN A 98 2.37 19.10 -17.37
CA GLN A 98 1.34 18.81 -18.37
C GLN A 98 0.41 17.67 -17.97
N THR A 99 0.92 16.63 -17.31
CA THR A 99 0.09 15.56 -16.77
C THR A 99 -0.89 16.12 -15.75
N HIS A 100 -0.42 16.95 -14.82
CA HIS A 100 -1.29 17.57 -13.82
C HIS A 100 -2.35 18.51 -14.45
N LYS A 101 -1.95 19.36 -15.40
CA LYS A 101 -2.89 20.22 -16.14
C LYS A 101 -3.94 19.42 -16.90
N SER A 102 -3.53 18.36 -17.58
CA SER A 102 -4.45 17.49 -18.32
C SER A 102 -5.41 16.77 -17.38
N ALA A 103 -4.93 16.34 -16.21
CA ALA A 103 -5.77 15.75 -15.18
C ALA A 103 -6.82 16.74 -14.64
N LEU A 104 -6.46 18.01 -14.44
CA LEU A 104 -7.41 19.06 -14.04
C LEU A 104 -8.46 19.32 -15.14
N GLU A 105 -8.02 19.44 -16.40
CA GLU A 105 -8.91 19.71 -17.55
C GLU A 105 -9.98 18.62 -17.73
N ILE A 106 -9.65 17.35 -17.45
CA ILE A 106 -10.59 16.23 -17.54
C ILE A 106 -11.32 15.95 -16.22
N GLY A 107 -11.12 16.77 -15.17
CA GLY A 107 -11.73 16.57 -13.86
C GLY A 107 -11.26 15.32 -13.11
N ALA A 108 -10.04 14.87 -13.37
CA ALA A 108 -9.39 13.71 -12.73
C ALA A 108 -8.43 14.07 -11.59
N ALA A 109 -8.26 15.35 -11.26
CA ALA A 109 -7.45 15.82 -10.15
C ALA A 109 -8.31 16.56 -9.13
N VAL A 110 -8.06 16.29 -7.85
CA VAL A 110 -8.66 16.99 -6.72
C VAL A 110 -7.69 18.10 -6.29
N THR A 111 -8.14 19.34 -6.24
CA THR A 111 -7.39 20.44 -5.61
C THR A 111 -7.90 20.67 -4.19
N GLU A 112 -7.06 21.21 -3.31
CA GLU A 112 -7.38 21.37 -1.88
C GLU A 112 -8.59 22.30 -1.62
N ASP A 113 -8.95 23.14 -2.59
CA ASP A 113 -10.00 24.16 -2.49
C ASP A 113 -11.26 23.86 -3.34
N GLU A 114 -11.26 22.78 -4.16
CA GLU A 114 -12.37 22.51 -5.08
C GLU A 114 -13.39 21.52 -4.53
N ASP A 115 -14.66 21.85 -4.75
CA ASP A 115 -15.79 20.97 -4.50
C ASP A 115 -15.70 19.71 -5.39
N ILE A 116 -15.87 18.53 -4.79
CA ILE A 116 -15.93 17.20 -5.43
C ILE A 116 -16.91 17.21 -6.62
N ASN A 117 -17.86 18.14 -6.64
CA ASN A 117 -18.77 18.39 -7.75
C ASN A 117 -18.09 18.63 -9.10
N HIS A 118 -16.90 19.22 -9.15
CA HIS A 118 -16.15 19.48 -10.40
C HIS A 118 -15.44 18.25 -10.98
N LEU A 119 -15.35 17.17 -10.22
CA LEU A 119 -14.74 15.94 -10.71
C LEU A 119 -15.61 15.28 -11.79
N SER A 120 -14.94 14.64 -12.75
CA SER A 120 -15.60 13.80 -13.74
C SER A 120 -16.32 12.64 -13.06
N ASN A 121 -17.33 12.09 -13.74
CA ASN A 121 -18.05 10.93 -13.22
C ASN A 121 -17.11 9.73 -13.04
N ASP A 122 -16.14 9.53 -13.93
CA ASP A 122 -15.17 8.45 -13.80
C ASP A 122 -14.24 8.64 -12.60
N MET A 123 -13.82 9.87 -12.31
CA MET A 123 -13.06 10.16 -11.09
C MET A 123 -13.89 9.95 -9.82
N LYS A 124 -15.16 10.37 -9.81
CA LYS A 124 -16.08 10.09 -8.69
C LYS A 124 -16.27 8.58 -8.49
N ASN A 125 -16.46 7.83 -9.56
CA ASN A 125 -16.58 6.37 -9.53
C ASN A 125 -15.30 5.71 -8.99
N PHE A 126 -14.13 6.21 -9.41
CA PHE A 126 -12.84 5.72 -8.91
C PHE A 126 -12.64 6.00 -7.43
N LEU A 127 -13.02 7.18 -6.94
CA LEU A 127 -12.95 7.52 -5.51
C LEU A 127 -13.86 6.63 -4.68
N GLU A 128 -15.11 6.44 -5.10
CA GLU A 128 -16.05 5.53 -4.42
C GLU A 128 -15.52 4.10 -4.41
N TYR A 129 -15.03 3.60 -5.55
CA TYR A 129 -14.43 2.28 -5.66
C TYR A 129 -13.23 2.10 -4.73
N THR A 130 -12.34 3.10 -4.68
CA THR A 130 -11.18 3.12 -3.80
C THR A 130 -11.58 3.10 -2.33
N TYR A 131 -12.57 3.91 -1.95
CA TYR A 131 -13.11 3.95 -0.59
C TYR A 131 -13.65 2.56 -0.17
N GLN A 132 -14.42 1.91 -1.05
CA GLN A 132 -14.97 0.58 -0.78
C GLN A 132 -13.87 -0.48 -0.60
N ILE A 133 -12.83 -0.46 -1.42
CA ILE A 133 -11.68 -1.38 -1.28
C ILE A 133 -10.97 -1.14 0.05
N VAL A 134 -10.58 0.10 0.32
CA VAL A 134 -9.83 0.47 1.53
C VAL A 134 -10.62 0.08 2.78
N ARG A 135 -11.92 0.38 2.80
CA ARG A 135 -12.81 0.01 3.89
C ARG A 135 -12.85 -1.51 4.12
N LYS A 136 -13.10 -2.31 3.07
CA LYS A 136 -13.16 -3.78 3.19
C LYS A 136 -11.82 -4.38 3.63
N SER A 137 -10.71 -3.86 3.10
CA SER A 137 -9.36 -4.29 3.49
C SER A 137 -9.05 -3.95 4.94
N LEU A 138 -9.45 -2.76 5.40
CA LEU A 138 -9.31 -2.36 6.79
C LEU A 138 -10.15 -3.23 7.73
N GLU A 139 -11.42 -3.47 7.40
CA GLU A 139 -12.31 -4.35 8.18
C GLU A 139 -11.70 -5.76 8.30
N ARG A 140 -11.20 -6.33 7.19
CA ARG A 140 -10.51 -7.63 7.18
C ARG A 140 -9.24 -7.62 8.04
N TYR A 141 -8.45 -6.55 7.96
CA TYR A 141 -7.24 -6.41 8.75
C TYR A 141 -7.56 -6.34 10.24
N LEU A 142 -8.53 -5.52 10.65
CA LEU A 142 -8.97 -5.41 12.05
C LEU A 142 -9.46 -6.74 12.60
N TYR A 143 -10.24 -7.48 11.80
CA TYR A 143 -10.69 -8.82 12.17
C TYR A 143 -9.53 -9.80 12.41
N GLN A 144 -8.51 -9.79 11.53
CA GLN A 144 -7.32 -10.63 11.70
C GLN A 144 -6.49 -10.26 12.92
N VAL A 145 -6.38 -8.96 13.24
CA VAL A 145 -5.70 -8.49 14.46
C VAL A 145 -6.44 -9.01 15.69
N GLN A 146 -7.76 -8.83 15.74
CA GLN A 146 -8.59 -9.29 16.86
C GLN A 146 -8.50 -10.81 17.07
N GLN A 147 -8.54 -11.61 15.99
CA GLN A 147 -8.36 -13.05 16.08
C GLN A 147 -6.99 -13.43 16.65
N LYS A 148 -5.92 -12.78 16.19
CA LYS A 148 -4.56 -13.03 16.69
C LYS A 148 -4.42 -12.69 18.17
N GLU A 149 -5.09 -11.65 18.64
CA GLU A 149 -5.11 -11.28 20.06
C GLU A 149 -5.87 -12.31 20.91
N GLN A 150 -7.01 -12.79 20.43
CA GLN A 150 -7.78 -13.86 21.10
C GLN A 150 -6.96 -15.14 21.22
N LEU A 151 -6.32 -15.59 20.14
CA LEU A 151 -5.45 -16.76 20.14
C LEU A 151 -4.29 -16.61 21.13
N LYS A 152 -3.61 -15.45 21.16
CA LYS A 152 -2.56 -15.17 22.13
C LYS A 152 -3.05 -15.25 23.58
N HIS A 153 -4.25 -14.73 23.85
CA HIS A 153 -4.83 -14.74 25.19
C HIS A 153 -5.26 -16.17 25.61
N GLU A 154 -5.74 -16.99 24.68
CA GLU A 154 -6.04 -18.41 24.90
C GLU A 154 -4.77 -19.25 25.14
N GLU A 155 -3.71 -18.99 24.38
CA GLU A 155 -2.39 -19.60 24.59
C GLU A 155 -1.80 -19.25 25.95
N GLN A 156 -1.87 -17.97 26.35
CA GLN A 156 -1.42 -17.52 27.67
C GLN A 156 -2.20 -18.18 28.81
N LYS A 157 -3.54 -18.23 28.71
CA LYS A 157 -4.38 -18.95 29.67
C LYS A 157 -4.03 -20.43 29.76
N SER A 158 -3.82 -21.09 28.63
CA SER A 158 -3.47 -22.52 28.57
C SER A 158 -2.10 -22.80 29.19
N GLN A 159 -1.13 -21.89 28.99
CA GLN A 159 0.19 -21.95 29.62
C GLN A 159 0.11 -21.72 31.13
N GLU A 160 -0.70 -20.77 31.61
CA GLU A 160 -0.90 -20.54 33.04
C GLU A 160 -1.58 -21.72 33.74
N ILE A 161 -2.61 -22.31 33.13
CA ILE A 161 -3.28 -23.50 33.67
C ILE A 161 -2.29 -24.67 33.76
N SER A 162 -1.44 -24.84 32.74
CA SER A 162 -0.41 -25.89 32.74
C SER A 162 0.63 -25.67 33.84
N LYS A 163 1.07 -24.42 34.05
CA LYS A 163 1.99 -24.06 35.14
C LYS A 163 1.37 -24.30 36.53
N LYS A 164 0.11 -23.92 36.74
CA LYS A 164 -0.61 -24.18 38.00
C LYS A 164 -0.75 -25.68 38.28
N LYS A 165 -1.12 -26.48 37.28
CA LYS A 165 -1.19 -27.96 37.42
C LYS A 165 0.17 -28.58 37.76
N ALA A 166 1.26 -28.13 37.13
CA ALA A 166 2.60 -28.60 37.45
C ALA A 166 3.01 -28.22 38.89
N GLN A 167 2.69 -26.99 39.31
CA GLN A 167 2.97 -26.52 40.67
C GLN A 167 2.14 -27.25 41.74
N ASP A 168 0.87 -27.56 41.47
CA ASP A 168 0.01 -28.36 42.37
C ASP A 168 0.54 -29.79 42.54
N GLN A 169 1.07 -30.40 41.48
CA GLN A 169 1.71 -31.72 41.55
C GLN A 169 3.00 -31.72 42.38
N LEU A 170 3.83 -30.68 42.26
CA LEU A 170 5.05 -30.50 43.07
C LEU A 170 4.75 -30.18 44.55
N THR A 171 3.59 -29.60 44.84
CA THR A 171 3.23 -29.13 46.19
C THR A 171 2.29 -30.05 46.97
N GLY A 172 1.92 -31.20 46.37
CA GLY A 172 1.04 -32.22 46.95
C GLY A 172 -0.46 -31.91 46.85
N GLY A 173 -0.86 -30.80 46.22
CA GLY A 173 -2.26 -30.38 46.17
C GLY A 173 -2.84 -29.93 47.52
N THR A 174 -3.81 -29.02 47.46
CA THR A 174 -4.42 -28.37 48.64
C THR A 174 -5.03 -29.36 49.64
N LYS A 175 -5.45 -30.54 49.16
CA LYS A 175 -6.07 -31.60 49.96
C LYS A 175 -5.07 -32.38 50.83
N LEU A 176 -3.86 -32.68 50.35
CA LEU A 176 -2.82 -33.29 51.21
C LEU A 176 -2.25 -32.27 52.19
N ARG A 177 -2.18 -30.99 51.81
CA ARG A 177 -1.77 -29.91 52.71
C ARG A 177 -2.75 -29.69 53.86
N SER A 178 -4.07 -29.79 53.63
CA SER A 178 -5.05 -29.72 54.71
C SER A 178 -4.95 -30.93 55.64
N ILE A 179 -4.85 -32.14 55.07
CA ILE A 179 -4.72 -33.39 55.85
C ILE A 179 -3.45 -33.38 56.72
N LEU A 180 -2.31 -32.95 56.19
CA LEU A 180 -1.06 -32.82 56.95
C LEU A 180 -1.13 -31.74 58.02
N ARG A 181 -1.86 -30.65 57.78
CA ARG A 181 -2.06 -29.57 58.75
C ARG A 181 -2.95 -30.02 59.91
N ASP A 182 -4.02 -30.75 59.60
CA ASP A 182 -4.94 -31.33 60.58
C ASP A 182 -4.27 -32.44 61.40
N ALA A 183 -3.44 -33.29 60.77
CA ALA A 183 -2.66 -34.30 61.47
C ALA A 183 -1.64 -33.69 62.46
N LYS A 184 -1.04 -32.54 62.11
CA LYS A 184 -0.07 -31.82 62.95
C LYS A 184 -0.73 -31.04 64.11
N LEU A 185 -2.01 -30.69 63.98
CA LEU A 185 -2.82 -30.12 65.05
C LEU A 185 -3.24 -31.20 66.04
N ASN A 186 -3.63 -32.38 65.55
CA ASN A 186 -4.04 -33.51 66.40
C ASN A 186 -2.85 -34.19 67.11
N SER A 187 -1.63 -34.12 66.58
CA SER A 187 -0.45 -34.69 67.24
C SER A 187 0.02 -33.92 68.49
N LYS A 188 -0.50 -32.72 68.74
CA LYS A 188 -0.19 -31.94 69.95
C LYS A 188 -1.10 -32.25 71.16
N GLN A 189 -2.09 -33.13 70.99
CA GLN A 189 -3.03 -33.53 72.06
C GLN A 189 -2.78 -34.94 72.61
N LEU A 190 -1.63 -35.56 72.35
CA LEU A 190 -1.31 -36.85 72.96
C LEU A 190 -0.73 -36.63 74.37
N PRO A 191 -1.35 -37.21 75.42
CA PRO A 191 -0.85 -37.07 76.78
C PRO A 191 0.50 -37.81 76.89
N ILE A 192 1.46 -37.16 77.53
CA ILE A 192 2.71 -37.78 77.96
C ILE A 192 2.30 -38.79 79.04
N ILE A 193 2.48 -40.08 78.75
CA ILE A 193 2.35 -41.15 79.73
C ILE A 193 3.77 -41.36 80.27
N ASP A 194 3.90 -41.16 81.58
CA ASP A 194 5.13 -41.33 82.39
C ASP A 194 5.73 -42.75 82.28
#